data_AF-A0AAV5YQ42-F1
#
_entry.id   AF-A0AAV5YQ42-F1
#
_cell.length_a   1.000
_cell.length_b   1.000
_cell.length_c   1.000
_cell.angle_alpha   90.00
_cell.angle_beta   90.00
_cell.angle_gamma   90.00
#
_symmetry.space_group_name_H-M   'P 1'
#
loop_
_entity.id
_entity.type
_entity.pdbx_description
1 polymer ?
#
loop_
_entity_poly.entity_id
_entity_poly.type
_entity_poly.pdbx_seq_one_letter_code
_entity_poly.pdbx_strand_id
1 'polypeptide(L)' 'MPSTLDAIQQKVLWLSALLVHHANHVRPNPDGTKIGGHQASSSSVVSLMTALYFQALRPGDIVATKAHASP' A
#
# COMPACT_ATOMS: atom_id res chain seq x y z
N MET A 1 -16.20 -17.28 5.31
CA MET A 1 -15.74 -16.47 4.15
C MET A 1 -15.31 -15.12 4.67
N PRO A 2 -14.14 -14.57 4.28
CA PRO A 2 -13.76 -13.20 4.64
C PRO A 2 -14.84 -12.22 4.17
N SER A 3 -15.03 -11.12 4.89
CA SER A 3 -15.89 -10.05 4.39
C SER A 3 -15.28 -9.43 3.13
N THR A 4 -16.09 -8.69 2.36
CA THR A 4 -15.58 -7.94 1.21
C THR A 4 -14.48 -6.97 1.62
N LEU A 5 -14.60 -6.31 2.78
CA LEU A 5 -13.57 -5.40 3.29
C LEU A 5 -12.28 -6.14 3.68
N ASP A 6 -12.37 -7.32 4.28
CA ASP A 6 -11.19 -8.13 4.61
C ASP A 6 -10.43 -8.54 3.34
N ALA A 7 -11.16 -8.94 2.29
CA ALA A 7 -10.57 -9.31 1.00
C ALA A 7 -9.89 -8.12 0.32
N ILE A 8 -10.51 -6.93 0.38
CA ILE A 8 -9.92 -5.68 -0.12
C ILE A 8 -8.64 -5.34 0.66
N GLN A 9 -8.69 -5.35 1.98
CA GLN A 9 -7.54 -5.05 2.85
C GLN A 9 -6.37 -5.99 2.55
N GLN A 10 -6.63 -7.30 2.45
CA GLN A 10 -5.61 -8.30 2.12
C GLN A 10 -4.99 -8.04 0.74
N LYS A 11 -5.81 -7.66 -0.24
CA LYS A 11 -5.32 -7.38 -1.59
C LYS A 11 -4.50 -6.09 -1.64
N VAL A 12 -4.91 -5.02 -0.94
CA VAL A 12 -4.12 -3.78 -0.84
C VAL A 12 -2.79 -4.05 -0.14
N LEU A 13 -2.79 -4.81 0.95
CA LEU A 13 -1.55 -5.22 1.63
C LEU A 13 -0.62 -6.00 0.69
N TRP A 14 -1.16 -6.96 -0.05
CA TRP A 14 -0.36 -7.73 -1.00
C TRP A 14 0.23 -6.85 -2.12
N LEU A 15 -0.58 -5.96 -2.70
CA LEU A 15 -0.14 -5.09 -3.79
C LEU A 15 0.93 -4.08 -3.34
N SER A 16 0.79 -3.49 -2.15
CA SER A 16 1.81 -2.58 -1.59
C SER A 16 3.17 -3.27 -1.41
N ALA A 17 3.17 -4.50 -0.87
CA ALA A 17 4.38 -5.29 -0.72
C ALA A 17 4.98 -5.69 -2.08
N LEU A 18 4.12 -6.13 -3.01
CA LEU A 18 4.50 -6.53 -4.37
C LEU A 18 5.11 -5.38 -5.15
N LEU A 19 4.61 -4.15 -5.00
CA LEU A 19 5.14 -2.98 -5.70
C LEU A 19 6.60 -2.72 -5.31
N VAL A 20 6.90 -2.76 -4.01
CA VAL A 20 8.28 -2.63 -3.51
C VAL A 20 9.15 -3.81 -3.95
N HIS A 21 8.62 -5.04 -3.89
CA HIS A 21 9.35 -6.22 -4.34
C HIS A 21 9.71 -6.12 -5.84
N HIS A 22 8.73 -5.79 -6.68
CA HIS A 22 8.91 -5.69 -8.11
C HIS A 22 9.95 -4.63 -8.49
N ALA A 23 9.92 -3.46 -7.84
CA ALA A 23 10.88 -2.39 -8.06
C ALA A 23 12.34 -2.79 -7.73
N ASN A 24 12.53 -3.69 -6.77
CA ASN A 24 13.87 -4.06 -6.28
C ASN A 24 14.38 -5.40 -6.79
N HIS A 25 13.50 -6.30 -7.25
CA HIS A 25 13.87 -7.69 -7.56
C HIS A 25 13.39 -8.21 -8.93
N VAL A 26 12.38 -7.59 -9.55
CA VAL A 26 11.77 -8.10 -10.79
C VAL A 26 12.08 -7.24 -12.00
N ARG A 27 12.08 -5.91 -11.85
CA ARG A 27 12.41 -5.00 -12.96
C ARG A 27 13.85 -5.23 -13.45
N PRO A 28 14.15 -5.07 -14.76
CA PRO A 28 15.53 -5.05 -15.25
C PRO A 28 16.40 -4.03 -14.49
N ASN A 29 17.61 -4.44 -14.09
CA ASN A 29 18.51 -3.61 -13.27
C ASN A 29 19.96 -3.60 -13.76
N PRO A 30 20.26 -3.10 -14.98
CA PRO A 30 21.61 -3.19 -15.55
C PRO A 30 22.69 -2.46 -14.73
N ASP A 31 22.30 -1.42 -13.99
CA ASP A 31 23.17 -0.58 -13.15
C ASP A 31 23.25 -1.07 -11.69
N GLY A 32 22.47 -2.09 -11.31
CA GLY A 32 22.46 -2.62 -9.95
C GLY A 32 21.79 -1.72 -8.90
N THR A 33 21.17 -0.61 -9.30
CA THR A 33 20.59 0.36 -8.36
C THR A 33 19.40 -0.22 -7.62
N LYS A 34 19.39 -0.09 -6.27
CA LYS A 34 18.24 -0.43 -5.44
C LYS A 34 17.31 0.77 -5.33
N ILE A 35 16.02 0.58 -5.66
CA ILE A 35 15.02 1.66 -5.59
C ILE A 35 14.59 1.95 -4.15
N GLY A 36 14.53 0.92 -3.30
CA GLY A 36 14.06 1.04 -1.91
C GLY A 36 12.54 0.96 -1.78
N GLY A 37 12.02 1.45 -0.65
CA GLY A 37 10.59 1.41 -0.28
C GLY A 37 10.38 1.03 1.19
N HIS A 38 9.28 1.51 1.80
CA HIS A 38 8.99 1.31 3.23
C HIS A 38 7.78 0.39 3.47
N GLN A 39 7.97 -0.92 3.25
CA GLN A 39 6.89 -1.91 3.42
C GLN A 39 6.24 -1.87 4.82
N ALA A 40 7.04 -1.75 5.88
CA ALA A 40 6.52 -1.68 7.24
C ALA A 40 5.64 -0.45 7.49
N SER A 41 5.96 0.68 6.83
CA SER A 41 5.15 1.90 6.93
C SER A 41 3.81 1.71 6.23
N SER A 42 3.80 1.17 5.01
CA SER A 42 2.57 0.85 4.26
C SER A 42 1.70 -0.17 4.99
N SER A 43 2.28 -1.26 5.50
CA SER A 43 1.54 -2.29 6.21
C SER A 43 0.92 -1.77 7.51
N SER A 44 1.58 -0.83 8.20
CA SER A 44 1.09 -0.28 9.47
C SER A 44 -0.21 0.53 9.35
N VAL A 45 -0.54 1.03 8.15
CA VAL A 45 -1.72 1.87 7.94
C VAL A 45 -2.83 1.18 7.15
N VAL A 46 -2.62 -0.04 6.63
CA VAL A 46 -3.54 -0.66 5.66
C VAL A 46 -4.97 -0.78 6.18
N SER A 47 -5.15 -1.10 7.45
CA SER A 47 -6.48 -1.19 8.07
C SER A 47 -7.15 0.17 8.21
N LEU A 48 -6.40 1.18 8.64
CA LEU A 48 -6.90 2.55 8.76
C LEU A 48 -7.29 3.11 7.39
N MET A 49 -6.45 2.88 6.37
CA MET A 49 -6.72 3.32 5.01
C MET A 49 -7.92 2.60 4.40
N THR A 50 -8.08 1.30 4.67
CA THR A 50 -9.27 0.55 4.20
C THR A 50 -10.56 1.11 4.81
N ALA A 51 -10.58 1.33 6.12
CA ALA A 51 -11.74 1.93 6.78
C ALA A 51 -12.01 3.37 6.30
N LEU A 52 -10.96 4.18 6.11
CA LEU A 52 -11.10 5.53 5.58
C LEU A 52 -11.76 5.51 4.21
N TYR A 53 -11.15 4.85 3.21
CA TYR A 53 -11.61 4.94 1.83
C TYR A 53 -12.95 4.24 1.55
N PHE A 54 -13.26 3.17 2.28
CA PHE A 54 -14.45 2.34 1.99
C PHE A 54 -15.60 2.55 2.97
N GLN A 55 -15.43 3.38 4.00
CA GLN A 55 -16.50 3.63 4.99
C GLN A 55 -16.63 5.09 5.40
N ALA A 56 -15.52 5.82 5.63
CA ALA A 56 -15.57 7.12 6.29
C ALA A 56 -15.35 8.34 5.38
N LEU A 57 -14.60 8.20 4.29
CA LEU A 57 -14.18 9.30 3.42
C LEU A 57 -15.39 9.83 2.62
N ARG A 58 -15.57 11.15 2.60
CA ARG A 58 -16.68 11.82 1.91
C ARG A 58 -16.16 12.78 0.83
N PRO A 59 -17.04 13.18 -0.12
CA PRO A 59 -16.71 14.23 -1.07
C PRO A 59 -16.25 15.52 -0.38
N GLY A 60 -15.11 16.05 -0.81
CA GLY A 60 -14.52 17.28 -0.26
C GLY A 60 -13.55 17.08 0.92
N ASP A 61 -13.48 15.88 1.50
CA ASP A 61 -12.45 15.57 2.52
C ASP A 61 -11.04 15.56 1.88
N ILE A 62 -10.04 16.09 2.59
CA ILE A 62 -8.64 16.11 2.15
C ILE A 62 -7.88 15.02 2.93
N VAL A 63 -7.17 14.16 2.19
CA VAL A 63 -6.40 13.06 2.79
C VAL A 63 -4.92 13.41 2.83
N ALA A 64 -4.39 13.58 4.04
CA ALA A 64 -2.95 13.65 4.29
C ALA A 64 -2.47 12.30 4.82
N THR A 65 -1.61 11.62 4.06
CA THR A 65 -1.06 10.31 4.44
C THR A 65 0.41 10.42 4.82
N LYS A 66 0.92 9.37 5.47
CA LYS A 66 2.36 9.24 5.67
C LYS A 66 3.03 9.03 4.30
N ALA A 67 3.91 9.94 3.90
CA ALA A 67 4.57 9.88 2.57
C ALA A 67 5.24 8.53 2.29
N HIS A 68 5.84 7.91 3.31
CA HIS A 68 6.51 6.62 3.18
C HIS A 68 5.56 5.42 3.08
N ALA A 69 4.26 5.60 3.34
CA ALA A 69 3.21 4.61 3.11
C ALA A 69 2.54 4.79 1.73
N SER A 70 3.27 5.36 0.78
CA SER A 70 2.78 5.57 -0.60
C SER A 70 2.50 4.26 -1.35
N PRO A 71 3.29 3.17 -1.21
CA PRO A 71 2.92 1.87 -1.76
C PRO A 71 1.68 1.29 -1.07
#